data_AF-X1VXP2-F1
#
_entry.id   AF-X1VXP2-F1
#
_cell.length_a   1.000
_cell.length_b   1.000
_cell.length_c   1.000
_cell.angle_alpha   90.00
_cell.angle_beta   90.00
_cell.angle_gamma   90.00
#
_symmetry.space_group_name_H-M   'P 1'
#
loop_
_entity.id
_entity.type
_entity.pdbx_description
1 polymer ?
#
loop_
_entity_poly.entity_id
_entity_poly.type
_entity_poly.pdbx_seq_one_letter_code
_entity_poly.pdbx_strand_id
1 'polypeptide(L)' 'MGAEPRIGVYVCHCGSNIAGTVDVKEVAEFAQGLPSVVVAEDHIYMCSDPGQSMIKEDIQELGLNHVVVASCS' A
#
# COMPACT_ATOMS: atom_id res chain seq x y z
N MET A 1 11.09 -13.38 20.23
CA MET A 1 10.95 -11.95 19.90
C MET A 1 10.84 -11.88 18.39
N GLY A 2 9.72 -11.38 17.86
CA GLY A 2 9.49 -11.29 16.41
C GLY A 2 10.42 -10.24 15.78
N ALA A 3 10.72 -10.37 14.49
CA ALA A 3 11.47 -9.35 13.76
C ALA A 3 10.74 -7.99 13.79
N GLU A 4 11.50 -6.89 13.75
CA GLU A 4 10.95 -5.53 13.65
C GLU A 4 10.01 -5.42 12.44
N PRO A 5 8.79 -4.87 12.59
CA PRO A 5 7.86 -4.73 11.48
C PRO A 5 8.42 -3.83 10.37
N ARG A 6 8.26 -4.29 9.14
CA ARG A 6 8.58 -3.61 7.88
C ARG A 6 7.33 -3.69 7.01
N ILE A 7 6.55 -2.63 7.03
CA ILE A 7 5.19 -2.60 6.50
C ILE A 7 5.19 -1.89 5.15
N GLY A 8 4.58 -2.51 4.14
CA GLY A 8 4.16 -1.82 2.92
C GLY A 8 2.67 -1.49 2.99
N VAL A 9 2.30 -0.25 2.73
CA VAL A 9 0.90 0.22 2.72
C VAL A 9 0.49 0.57 1.30
N TYR A 10 -0.60 -0.02 0.82
CA TYR A 10 -1.05 0.16 -0.57
C TYR A 10 -2.49 0.66 -0.58
N VAL A 11 -2.71 1.87 -1.11
CA VAL A 11 -4.01 2.53 -1.14
C VAL A 11 -4.62 2.42 -2.53
N CYS A 12 -5.77 1.75 -2.62
CA CYS A 12 -6.43 1.51 -3.91
C CYS A 12 -7.36 2.67 -4.27
N HIS A 13 -7.29 3.13 -5.52
CA HIS A 13 -8.25 4.12 -6.05
C HIS A 13 -9.60 3.45 -6.35
N CYS A 14 -9.57 2.17 -6.76
CA CYS A 14 -10.70 1.43 -7.30
C CYS A 14 -11.41 2.20 -8.42
N GLY A 15 -10.62 2.76 -9.35
CA GLY A 15 -11.11 3.72 -10.33
C GLY A 15 -11.58 5.01 -9.62
N SER A 16 -12.87 5.31 -9.70
CA SER A 16 -13.49 6.43 -8.97
C SER A 16 -14.28 5.99 -7.74
N ASN A 17 -14.37 4.70 -7.43
CA ASN A 17 -15.18 4.22 -6.31
C ASN A 17 -14.63 4.70 -4.95
N ILE A 18 -13.31 4.69 -4.78
CA ILE A 18 -12.65 5.21 -3.56
C ILE A 18 -12.12 6.61 -3.84
N ALA A 19 -11.33 6.78 -4.90
CA ALA A 19 -10.69 8.06 -5.25
C ALA A 19 -11.67 9.18 -5.64
N GLY A 20 -12.94 8.86 -5.94
CA GLY A 20 -13.96 9.87 -6.17
C GLY A 20 -14.45 10.58 -4.91
N THR A 21 -14.11 10.05 -3.72
CA THR A 21 -14.51 10.63 -2.42
C THR A 21 -13.33 10.81 -1.47
N VAL A 22 -12.39 9.87 -1.46
CA VAL A 22 -11.21 9.88 -0.57
C VAL A 22 -10.00 10.39 -1.36
N ASP A 23 -9.24 11.31 -0.77
CA ASP A 23 -7.91 11.69 -1.30
C ASP A 23 -6.91 10.56 -0.99
N VAL A 24 -6.85 9.59 -1.89
CA VAL A 24 -6.00 8.41 -1.77
C VAL A 24 -4.51 8.74 -1.72
N LYS A 25 -4.11 9.86 -2.34
CA LYS A 25 -2.72 10.31 -2.34
C LYS A 25 -2.36 10.88 -0.98
N GLU A 26 -3.21 11.74 -0.41
CA GLU A 26 -3.02 12.24 0.96
C GLU A 26 -2.97 11.09 1.98
N VAL A 27 -3.81 10.05 1.80
CA VAL A 27 -3.78 8.86 2.68
C VAL A 27 -2.46 8.09 2.55
N ALA A 28 -1.93 7.91 1.34
CA ALA A 28 -0.64 7.25 1.14
C ALA A 28 0.52 8.06 1.73
N GLU A 29 0.54 9.38 1.51
CA GLU A 29 1.54 10.30 2.08
C GLU A 29 1.50 10.30 3.62
N PHE A 30 0.30 10.30 4.21
CA PHE A 30 0.12 10.15 5.65
C PHE A 30 0.68 8.81 6.15
N ALA A 31 0.37 7.70 5.47
CA ALA A 31 0.80 6.37 5.86
C ALA A 31 2.33 6.22 5.81
N GLN A 32 3.01 6.88 4.87
CA GLN A 32 4.47 6.90 4.76
C GLN A 32 5.15 7.46 6.03
N GLY A 33 4.47 8.32 6.79
CA GLY A 33 4.97 8.90 8.04
C GLY A 33 4.77 8.03 9.29
N LEU A 34 4.07 6.89 9.18
CA LEU A 34 3.76 6.03 10.32
C LEU A 34 4.96 5.15 10.72
N PRO A 35 5.10 4.82 12.02
CA PRO A 35 6.14 3.91 12.48
C PRO A 35 6.12 2.58 11.73
N SER A 36 7.30 2.07 11.39
CA SER A 36 7.51 0.79 10.70
C SER A 36 7.01 0.70 9.26
N VAL A 37 6.38 1.75 8.71
CA VAL A 37 6.04 1.82 7.29
C VAL A 37 7.30 2.16 6.50
N VAL A 38 7.68 1.25 5.60
CA VAL A 38 8.87 1.39 4.74
C VAL A 38 8.49 2.00 3.40
N VAL A 39 7.31 1.64 2.89
CA VAL A 39 6.76 2.14 1.63
C VAL A 39 5.25 2.34 1.77
N ALA A 40 4.73 3.42 1.20
CA ALA A 40 3.33 3.67 1.05
C ALA A 40 3.03 4.24 -0.34
N GLU A 41 2.19 3.55 -1.11
CA GLU A 41 1.85 3.96 -2.48
C GLU A 41 0.35 3.90 -2.74
N ASP A 42 -0.12 4.75 -3.64
CA ASP A 42 -1.45 4.69 -4.21
C ASP A 42 -1.43 4.20 -5.67
N HIS A 43 -2.39 3.36 -6.05
CA HIS A 43 -2.49 2.80 -7.40
C HIS A 43 -3.94 2.58 -7.82
N ILE A 44 -4.19 2.67 -9.12
CA ILE A 44 -5.55 2.69 -9.66
C ILE A 44 -6.37 1.43 -9.33
N TYR A 45 -5.74 0.25 -9.44
CA TYR A 45 -6.34 -1.04 -9.11
C TYR A 45 -5.31 -1.96 -8.46
N MET A 46 -5.33 -2.08 -7.13
CA MET A 46 -4.39 -2.94 -6.40
C MET A 46 -4.58 -4.44 -6.69
N CYS A 47 -5.78 -4.87 -7.06
CA CYS A 47 -6.07 -6.26 -7.41
C CYS A 47 -5.66 -6.64 -8.84
N SER A 48 -5.30 -5.68 -9.69
CA SER A 48 -4.86 -5.95 -11.07
C SER A 48 -3.45 -6.55 -11.10
N ASP A 49 -3.06 -7.17 -12.21
CA ASP A 49 -1.72 -7.75 -12.36
C ASP A 49 -0.60 -6.74 -12.06
N PRO A 50 -0.63 -5.49 -12.56
CA PRO A 50 0.36 -4.48 -12.18
C PRO A 50 0.40 -4.19 -10.68
N GLY A 51 -0.76 -4.05 -10.03
CA GLY A 51 -0.84 -3.80 -8.59
C GLY A 51 -0.31 -4.97 -7.76
N GLN A 52 -0.62 -6.20 -8.17
CA GLN A 52 -0.09 -7.39 -7.50
C GLN A 52 1.42 -7.57 -7.72
N SER A 53 1.94 -7.23 -8.90
CA SER A 53 3.38 -7.30 -9.19
C SER A 53 4.16 -6.28 -8.37
N MET A 54 3.68 -5.03 -8.30
CA MET A 54 4.26 -3.97 -7.45
C MET A 54 4.43 -4.43 -6.00
N ILE A 55 3.36 -4.96 -5.38
CA ILE A 55 3.43 -5.47 -3.99
C ILE A 55 4.48 -6.59 -3.86
N LYS A 56 4.57 -7.51 -4.83
CA LYS A 56 5.53 -8.62 -4.79
C LYS A 56 6.98 -8.14 -4.94
N GLU A 57 7.21 -7.18 -5.83
CA GLU A 57 8.51 -6.56 -6.07
C GLU A 57 8.96 -5.83 -4.79
N ASP A 58 8.11 -4.99 -4.21
CA ASP A 58 8.41 -4.26 -2.97
C ASP A 58 8.67 -5.19 -1.79
N ILE A 59 7.93 -6.30 -1.66
CA ILE A 59 8.21 -7.32 -0.64
C ILE A 59 9.65 -7.82 -0.76
N GLN A 60 10.11 -8.13 -1.97
CA GLN A 60 11.45 -8.66 -2.21
C GLN A 60 12.53 -7.60 -2.06
N GLU A 61 12.34 -6.43 -2.66
CA GLU A 61 13.34 -5.37 -2.72
C GLU A 61 13.51 -4.65 -1.38
N LEU A 62 12.42 -4.39 -0.67
CA LEU A 62 12.42 -3.65 0.59
C LEU A 62 12.43 -4.58 1.81
N GLY A 63 12.34 -5.89 1.61
CA GLY A 63 12.30 -6.88 2.68
C GLY A 63 11.11 -6.68 3.60
N LEU A 64 9.93 -6.43 3.04
CA LEU A 64 8.70 -6.26 3.81
C LEU A 64 8.32 -7.58 4.49
N ASN A 65 7.85 -7.49 5.73
CA ASN A 65 7.36 -8.64 6.47
C ASN A 65 5.88 -8.50 6.85
N HIS A 66 5.26 -7.36 6.53
CA HIS A 66 3.83 -7.08 6.68
C HIS A 66 3.34 -6.26 5.48
N VAL A 67 2.09 -6.49 5.09
CA VAL A 67 1.42 -5.76 4.00
C VAL A 67 0.05 -5.32 4.48
N VAL A 68 -0.28 -4.06 4.20
CA VAL A 68 -1.60 -3.48 4.41
C VAL A 68 -2.13 -3.01 3.07
N VAL A 69 -3.33 -3.44 2.70
CA VAL A 69 -4.00 -2.98 1.48
C VAL A 69 -5.29 -2.27 1.89
N ALA A 70 -5.33 -0.95 1.74
CA ALA A 70 -6.52 -0.14 1.96
C ALA A 70 -7.35 -0.12 0.67
N SER A 71 -8.33 -1.02 0.56
CA SER A 71 -9.11 -1.25 -0.66
C SER A 71 -10.54 -1.71 -0.32
N CYS A 72 -11.14 -2.54 -1.16
CA CYS A 72 -12.44 -3.16 -0.95
C CYS A 72 -12.43 -4.26 0.13
N SER A 73 -13.63 -4.77 0.45
CA SER A 73 -13.84 -5.96 1.29
C SER A 73 -13.35 -7.24 0.61
#